data_AF-A0A420Z9X4-F1
#
_entry.id   AF-A0A420Z9X4-F1
#
_cell.length_a   1.000
_cell.length_b   1.000
_cell.length_c   1.000
_cell.angle_alpha   90.00
_cell.angle_beta   90.00
_cell.angle_gamma   90.00
#
_symmetry.space_group_name_H-M   'P 1'
#
loop_
_entity.id
_entity.type
_entity.pdbx_description
1 polymer ?
#
loop_
_entity_poly.entity_id
_entity_poly.type
_entity_poly.pdbx_seq_one_letter_code
_entity_poly.pdbx_strand_id
1 'polypeptide(L)'
;MPEYRTPFGWIDQLSTPEFITTLFGVGVGSVVHWVGESVADSYFKDRYPENYPVYSTLAVAGVVGGASAILWFLFRGKPEFTVVQYVIAGLIIVEFIQLIDLIRVQFMLRG
;
A
#
# COMPACT_ATOMS: atom_id res chain seq x y z
N MET A 1 -1.64 27.33 3.21
CA MET A 1 -2.56 26.36 3.84
C MET A 1 -2.31 26.42 5.34
N PRO A 2 -3.28 26.17 6.23
CA PRO A 2 -3.02 26.25 7.67
C PRO A 2 -2.02 25.15 8.06
N GLU A 3 -0.85 25.56 8.54
CA GLU A 3 0.18 24.64 9.04
C GLU A 3 -0.23 24.16 10.45
N TYR A 4 -0.30 22.85 10.65
CA TYR A 4 -0.58 22.29 11.97
C TYR A 4 0.72 22.01 12.71
N ARG A 5 0.81 22.50 13.96
CA ARG A 5 1.95 22.25 14.83
C ARG A 5 1.78 20.89 15.52
N THR A 6 2.66 19.96 15.21
CA THR A 6 2.77 18.69 15.94
C THR A 6 4.03 18.70 16.83
N PRO A 7 4.16 17.77 17.80
CA PRO A 7 5.39 17.60 18.58
C PRO A 7 6.64 17.33 17.72
N PHE A 8 6.45 17.00 16.43
CA PHE A 8 7.50 16.62 15.48
C PHE A 8 7.76 17.67 14.38
N GLY A 9 7.09 18.83 14.43
CA GLY A 9 7.26 19.92 13.46
C GLY A 9 5.95 20.38 12.80
N TRP A 10 6.11 21.22 11.77
CA TRP A 10 5.01 21.67 10.91
C TRP A 10 4.65 20.56 9.93
N ILE A 11 3.37 20.18 9.90
CA ILE A 11 2.82 19.30 8.88
C ILE A 11 1.91 20.15 8.00
N ASP A 12 2.26 20.23 6.71
CA ASP A 12 1.37 20.78 5.72
C ASP A 12 0.16 19.87 5.56
N GLN A 13 -1.03 20.41 5.82
CA GLN A 13 -2.26 19.70 5.59
C GLN A 13 -2.45 19.51 4.08
N LEU A 14 -2.74 18.28 3.66
CA LEU A 14 -3.11 17.99 2.28
C LEU A 14 -4.30 18.88 1.87
N SER A 15 -4.20 19.51 0.71
CA SER A 15 -5.35 20.14 0.09
C SER A 15 -6.38 19.09 -0.32
N THR A 16 -7.64 19.50 -0.47
CA THR A 16 -8.74 18.60 -0.86
C THR A 16 -8.42 17.78 -2.13
N PRO A 17 -7.85 18.35 -3.21
CA PRO A 17 -7.48 17.58 -4.39
C PRO A 17 -6.39 16.53 -4.12
N GLU A 18 -5.40 16.84 -3.30
CA GLU A 18 -4.30 15.93 -2.96
C GLU A 18 -4.81 14.77 -2.10
N PHE A 19 -5.69 15.05 -1.14
CA PHE A 19 -6.38 14.04 -0.35
C PHE A 19 -7.22 13.10 -1.21
N ILE A 20 -8.06 13.64 -2.12
CA ILE A 20 -8.88 12.83 -3.03
C ILE A 20 -8.01 11.98 -3.96
N THR A 21 -6.92 12.55 -4.49
CA THR A 21 -5.97 11.82 -5.35
C THR A 21 -5.30 10.67 -4.59
N THR A 22 -4.98 10.89 -3.32
CA THR A 22 -4.42 9.86 -2.44
C THR A 22 -5.45 8.75 -2.19
N LEU A 23 -6.70 9.09 -1.89
CA LEU A 23 -7.79 8.12 -1.75
C LEU A 23 -8.03 7.33 -3.03
N PHE A 24 -7.95 7.97 -4.19
CA PHE A 24 -8.00 7.28 -5.47
C PHE A 24 -6.85 6.27 -5.59
N GLY A 25 -5.63 6.67 -5.22
CA GLY A 25 -4.49 5.77 -5.14
C GLY A 25 -4.72 4.57 -4.20
N VAL A 26 -5.40 4.78 -3.06
CA VAL A 26 -5.83 3.70 -2.16
C VAL A 26 -6.81 2.75 -2.84
N GLY A 27 -7.79 3.28 -3.58
CA GLY A 27 -8.74 2.47 -4.34
C GLY A 27 -8.05 1.62 -5.40
N VAL A 28 -7.15 2.22 -6.19
CA VAL A 28 -6.36 1.50 -7.20
C VAL A 28 -5.46 0.46 -6.56
N GLY A 29 -4.74 0.82 -5.49
CA GLY A 29 -3.86 -0.10 -4.76
C GLY A 29 -4.61 -1.31 -4.24
N SER A 30 -5.80 -1.11 -3.65
CA SER A 30 -6.64 -2.20 -3.15
C SER A 30 -7.04 -3.20 -4.26
N VAL A 31 -7.42 -2.70 -5.44
CA VAL A 31 -7.78 -3.54 -6.58
C VAL A 31 -6.56 -4.31 -7.10
N VAL A 32 -5.42 -3.62 -7.26
CA VAL A 32 -4.17 -4.24 -7.71
C VAL A 32 -3.72 -5.33 -6.75
N HIS A 33 -3.78 -5.08 -5.45
CA HIS A 33 -3.43 -6.05 -4.42
C HIS A 33 -4.33 -7.28 -4.50
N TRP A 34 -5.66 -7.07 -4.53
CA TRP A 34 -6.62 -8.17 -4.60
C TRP A 34 -6.46 -9.04 -5.86
N VAL A 35 -6.20 -8.42 -7.01
CA VAL A 35 -5.90 -9.16 -8.25
C VAL A 35 -4.59 -9.92 -8.11
N GLY A 36 -3.56 -9.29 -7.55
CA GLY A 36 -2.28 -9.92 -7.26
C GLY A 36 -2.43 -11.15 -6.36
N GLU A 37 -3.19 -11.04 -5.27
CA GLU A 37 -3.46 -12.15 -4.36
C GLU A 37 -4.27 -13.24 -5.04
N SER A 38 -5.26 -12.91 -5.86
CA SER A 38 -6.04 -13.91 -6.60
C SER A 38 -5.14 -14.77 -7.51
N VAL A 39 -4.13 -14.15 -8.12
CA VAL A 39 -3.13 -14.87 -8.93
C VAL A 39 -2.16 -15.64 -8.03
N ALA A 40 -1.60 -15.03 -6.99
CA ALA A 40 -0.66 -15.67 -6.09
C ALA A 40 -1.28 -16.87 -5.34
N ASP A 41 -2.55 -16.76 -4.94
CA ASP A 41 -3.35 -17.82 -4.34
C ASP A 41 -3.39 -19.06 -5.21
N SER A 42 -3.52 -18.91 -6.53
CA SER A 42 -3.55 -20.05 -7.45
C SER A 42 -2.27 -20.88 -7.43
N TYR A 43 -1.15 -20.26 -7.05
CA TYR A 43 0.14 -20.93 -6.90
C TYR A 43 0.38 -21.44 -5.47
N PHE A 44 0.09 -20.63 -4.45
CA PHE A 44 0.43 -20.94 -3.07
C PHE A 44 -0.56 -21.89 -2.38
N LYS A 45 -1.85 -21.90 -2.78
CA LYS A 45 -2.87 -22.78 -2.17
C LYS A 45 -2.50 -24.25 -2.30
N ASP A 46 -2.06 -24.67 -3.49
CA ASP A 46 -1.73 -26.06 -3.75
C ASP A 46 -0.43 -26.50 -3.06
N ARG A 47 0.51 -25.58 -2.89
CA ARG A 47 1.86 -25.88 -2.37
C ARG A 47 1.98 -25.72 -0.85
N TYR A 48 1.23 -24.79 -0.27
CA TYR A 48 1.29 -24.44 1.15
C TYR A 48 -0.12 -24.17 1.73
N PRO A 49 -1.05 -25.14 1.71
CA PRO A 49 -2.48 -24.91 1.97
C PRO A 49 -2.81 -24.30 3.35
N GLU A 50 -1.98 -24.51 4.36
CA GLU A 50 -2.21 -23.95 5.70
C GLU A 50 -1.72 -22.50 5.84
N ASN A 51 -0.69 -22.12 5.08
CA ASN A 51 0.01 -20.84 5.21
C ASN A 51 -0.09 -19.99 3.94
N TYR A 52 -0.81 -20.45 2.92
CA TYR A 52 -0.92 -19.74 1.65
C TYR A 52 -1.42 -18.31 1.79
N PRO A 53 -2.36 -17.94 2.71
CA PRO A 53 -2.82 -16.56 2.78
C PRO A 53 -1.66 -15.63 3.12
N VAL A 54 -0.78 -16.08 4.04
CA VAL A 54 0.40 -15.32 4.45
C VAL A 54 1.39 -15.18 3.29
N TYR A 55 1.68 -16.28 2.58
CA TYR A 55 2.63 -16.25 1.48
C TYR A 55 2.13 -15.45 0.28
N SER A 56 0.83 -15.53 -0.01
CA SER A 56 0.15 -14.77 -1.06
C SER A 56 0.25 -13.27 -0.78
N THR A 57 -0.21 -12.82 0.39
CA THR A 57 -0.15 -11.41 0.78
C THR A 57 1.29 -10.89 0.83
N LEU A 58 2.26 -11.65 1.38
CA LEU A 58 3.67 -11.23 1.42
C LEU A 58 4.28 -11.11 0.02
N ALA A 59 3.98 -12.03 -0.89
CA ALA A 59 4.49 -11.98 -2.26
C ALA A 59 3.95 -10.76 -2.99
N VAL A 60 2.64 -10.51 -2.88
CA VAL A 60 1.97 -9.37 -3.52
C VAL A 60 2.42 -8.06 -2.91
N ALA A 61 2.43 -7.94 -1.58
CA ALA A 61 2.91 -6.75 -0.89
C ALA A 61 4.38 -6.45 -1.17
N GLY A 62 5.20 -7.49 -1.30
CA GLY A 62 6.60 -7.34 -1.70
C GLY A 62 6.74 -6.76 -3.11
N VAL A 63 5.96 -7.26 -4.08
CA VAL A 63 6.00 -6.80 -5.48
C VAL A 63 5.38 -5.41 -5.63
N VAL A 64 4.14 -5.21 -5.17
CA VAL A 64 3.39 -3.96 -5.33
C VAL A 64 3.99 -2.86 -4.45
N GLY A 65 4.32 -3.18 -3.20
CA GLY A 65 4.99 -2.26 -2.28
C GLY A 65 6.40 -1.89 -2.76
N GLY A 66 7.17 -2.87 -3.24
CA GLY A 66 8.48 -2.63 -3.83
C GLY A 66 8.42 -1.72 -5.06
N ALA A 67 7.50 -2.00 -5.99
CA ALA A 67 7.28 -1.16 -7.17
C ALA A 67 6.85 0.26 -6.77
N SER A 68 5.93 0.40 -5.82
CA SER A 68 5.45 1.70 -5.33
C SER A 68 6.58 2.50 -4.67
N ALA A 69 7.45 1.86 -3.89
CA ALA A 69 8.62 2.49 -3.30
C ALA A 69 9.61 2.98 -4.38
N ILE A 70 9.89 2.16 -5.40
CA ILE A 70 10.74 2.54 -6.53
C ILE A 70 10.16 3.77 -7.24
N LEU A 71 8.87 3.74 -7.57
CA LEU A 71 8.17 4.86 -8.22
C LEU A 71 8.24 6.12 -7.34
N TRP A 72 8.05 6.00 -6.03
CA TRP A 72 8.20 7.12 -5.11
C TRP A 72 9.60 7.75 -5.19
N PHE A 73 10.68 6.93 -5.16
CA PHE A 73 12.04 7.45 -5.29
C PHE A 73 12.30 8.14 -6.63
N LEU A 74 11.69 7.68 -7.72
CA LEU A 74 11.85 8.26 -9.05
C LEU A 74 11.12 9.60 -9.24
N PHE A 75 9.99 9.78 -8.56
CA PHE A 75 9.11 10.94 -8.77
C PHE A 75 9.10 11.95 -7.60
N ARG A 76 9.60 11.59 -6.41
CA ARG A 76 9.63 12.49 -5.26
C ARG A 76 10.38 13.79 -5.58
N GLY A 77 9.81 14.91 -5.16
CA GLY A 77 10.42 16.25 -5.31
C GLY A 77 10.34 16.85 -6.71
N LYS A 78 9.67 16.20 -7.67
CA LYS A 78 9.43 16.73 -9.01
C LYS A 78 8.02 17.35 -9.11
N PRO A 79 7.88 18.69 -9.19
CA PRO A 79 6.58 19.36 -9.13
C PRO A 79 5.60 18.92 -10.22
N GLU A 80 6.09 18.58 -11.41
CA GLU A 80 5.29 18.13 -12.54
C GLU A 80 4.66 16.75 -12.33
N PHE A 81 5.14 15.97 -11.36
CA PHE A 81 4.62 14.65 -11.01
C PHE A 81 3.82 14.64 -9.71
N THR A 82 3.37 15.80 -9.22
CA THR A 82 2.65 15.92 -7.93
C THR A 82 1.44 15.00 -7.85
N VAL A 83 0.61 14.92 -8.90
CA VAL A 83 -0.55 13.99 -8.95
C VAL A 83 -0.11 12.53 -8.82
N VAL A 84 0.94 12.14 -9.54
CA VAL A 84 1.48 10.78 -9.52
C VAL A 84 2.01 10.42 -8.13
N GLN A 85 2.68 11.37 -7.45
CA GLN A 85 3.18 11.18 -6.10
C GLN A 85 2.05 10.87 -5.11
N TYR A 86 0.90 11.55 -5.19
CA TYR A 86 -0.25 11.27 -4.32
C TYR A 86 -0.91 9.93 -4.61
N VAL A 87 -0.98 9.53 -5.89
CA VAL A 87 -1.43 8.18 -6.24
C VAL A 87 -0.51 7.13 -5.63
N ILE A 88 0.82 7.28 -5.80
CA ILE A 88 1.82 6.37 -5.23
C ILE A 88 1.71 6.30 -3.70
N ALA A 89 1.51 7.45 -3.04
CA ALA A 89 1.29 7.49 -1.60
C ALA A 89 0.08 6.64 -1.18
N GLY A 90 -1.02 6.70 -1.95
CA GLY A 90 -2.19 5.85 -1.76
C GLY A 90 -1.88 4.35 -1.90
N LEU A 91 -1.10 3.95 -2.90
CA LEU A 91 -0.67 2.55 -3.04
C LEU A 91 0.18 2.10 -1.83
N ILE A 92 1.14 2.93 -1.39
CA ILE A 92 1.99 2.62 -0.23
C ILE A 92 1.14 2.44 1.05
N ILE A 93 0.12 3.29 1.25
CA ILE A 93 -0.80 3.17 2.39
C ILE A 93 -1.52 1.82 2.37
N VAL A 94 -2.02 1.39 1.21
CA VAL A 94 -2.69 0.08 1.08
C VAL A 94 -1.75 -1.04 1.47
N GLU A 95 -0.55 -1.09 0.89
CA GLU A 95 0.40 -2.17 1.17
C GLU A 95 0.83 -2.19 2.63
N PHE A 96 0.98 -1.03 3.25
CA PHE A 96 1.25 -0.94 4.69
C PHE A 96 0.10 -1.54 5.53
N ILE A 97 -1.16 -1.26 5.17
CA ILE A 97 -2.33 -1.85 5.84
C ILE A 97 -2.37 -3.37 5.66
N GLN A 98 -2.09 -3.87 4.46
CA GLN A 98 -2.06 -5.33 4.20
C GLN A 98 -0.96 -6.03 5.02
N LEU A 99 0.20 -5.40 5.15
CA LEU A 99 1.27 -5.92 6.02
C LEU A 99 0.90 -5.91 7.50
N ILE A 100 0.06 -4.98 7.95
CA ILE A 100 -0.48 -5.00 9.32
C ILE A 100 -1.53 -6.11 9.46
N ASP A 101 -2.43 -6.29 8.49
CA ASP A 101 -3.47 -7.33 8.54
C ASP A 101 -2.86 -8.75 8.54
N LEU A 102 -1.68 -8.95 7.95
CA LEU A 102 -0.91 -10.19 8.11
C LEU A 102 -0.69 -10.59 9.57
N ILE A 103 -0.52 -9.64 10.49
CA ILE A 103 -0.38 -9.93 11.92
C ILE A 103 -1.66 -10.59 12.43
N ARG A 104 -2.82 -10.08 12.04
CA ARG A 104 -4.12 -10.66 12.38
C ARG A 104 -4.29 -12.04 11.76
N VAL A 105 -3.95 -12.23 10.48
CA VAL A 105 -4.02 -13.53 9.80
C VAL A 105 -3.14 -14.57 10.49
N GLN A 106 -1.93 -14.20 10.91
CA GLN A 106 -1.04 -15.07 11.67
C GLN A 106 -1.65 -15.53 13.00
N PHE A 107 -2.39 -14.68 13.71
CA PHE A 107 -3.10 -15.09 14.92
C PHE A 107 -4.26 -16.05 14.63
N MET A 108 -4.99 -15.86 13.53
CA MET A 108 -6.10 -16.75 13.14
C MET A 108 -5.63 -18.15 12.72
N LEU A 109 -4.43 -18.28 12.16
CA LEU A 109 -3.88 -19.58 11.74
C LEU A 109 -3.26 -20.39 12.90
N ARG A 110 -3.00 -19.75 14.05
CA ARG A 110 -2.29 -20.36 15.20
C ARG A 110 -3.18 -20.62 16.42
N GLY A 111 -4.41 -20.10 16.44
CA GLY A 111 -5.38 -20.27 17.51
C GLY A 111 -6.45 -21.29 17.14
#